data_AF-A0A3M1RBR2-F1
#
_entry.id   AF-A0A3M1RBR2-F1
#
_cell.length_a   1.000
_cell.length_b   1.000
_cell.length_c   1.000
_cell.angle_alpha   90.00
_cell.angle_beta   90.00
_cell.angle_gamma   90.00
#
_symmetry.space_group_name_H-M   'P 1'
#
loop_
_entity.id
_entity.type
_entity.pdbx_description
1 polymer ?
#
loop_
_entity_poly.entity_id
_entity_poly.type
_entity_poly.pdbx_seq_one_letter_code
_entity_poly.pdbx_strand_id
1 'polypeptide(L)'
;MRWGAVLLLVIITLGMLTFGLRITPIFTALLGFCLAVWRFRRLRLVRWIALLLVIAATILGWYVPFHEYADRVEYLSRKKIEGPNTFSTIELAGIWTLNIGMAAGGWLAGFREVAAETLLLAIPGPNERQWASDMPMRSPKVRRVLAEMLREARRSGQTDYKLRKYRIGWSYNPRHESIRTALALNPFTITGHAIKHGDRWLLKLRGTVRIEYSRKYKLMLFRSLRGRKIVIDEGLFWVLQERGWFFPYQAVWTWSVWSDDPRLEDLNSVYRGWLEKLLFWLMF
;
A
#
# COMPACT_ATOMS: atom_id res chain seq x y z
N MET A 1 11.76 17.96 19.07
CA MET A 1 11.04 16.76 18.58
C MET A 1 9.91 17.29 17.71
N ARG A 2 9.87 16.94 16.42
CA ARG A 2 8.89 17.49 15.47
C ARG A 2 7.49 16.97 15.84
N TRP A 3 6.50 17.85 15.93
CA TRP A 3 5.11 17.55 16.31
C TRP A 3 4.47 16.37 15.56
N GLY A 4 4.92 16.09 14.33
CA GLY A 4 4.44 14.96 13.54
C GLY A 4 4.61 13.57 14.18
N ALA A 5 5.67 13.34 14.97
CA ALA A 5 5.84 12.05 15.66
C ALA A 5 4.80 11.85 16.76
N VAL A 6 4.47 12.91 17.49
CA VAL A 6 3.44 12.89 18.55
C VAL A 6 2.06 12.67 17.93
N LEU A 7 1.74 13.37 16.83
CA LEU A 7 0.48 13.20 16.13
C LEU A 7 0.29 11.77 15.62
N LEU A 8 1.32 11.18 15.00
CA LEU A 8 1.26 9.80 14.52
C LEU A 8 1.01 8.81 15.67
N LEU A 9 1.67 9.00 16.81
CA LEU A 9 1.47 8.17 17.98
C LEU A 9 0.04 8.28 18.54
N VAL A 10 -0.51 9.49 18.61
CA VAL A 10 -1.91 9.71 19.02
C VAL A 10 -2.88 8.99 18.08
N ILE A 11 -2.64 9.07 16.76
CA ILE A 11 -3.47 8.37 15.76
C ILE A 11 -3.38 6.85 15.95
N ILE A 12 -2.18 6.30 16.17
CA ILE A 12 -2.00 4.86 16.41
C ILE A 12 -2.74 4.42 17.68
N THR A 13 -2.58 5.16 18.79
CA THR A 13 -3.25 4.88 20.05
C THR A 13 -4.76 4.93 19.91
N LEU A 14 -5.32 5.99 19.29
CA LEU A 14 -6.75 6.09 19.04
C LEU A 14 -7.24 4.98 18.11
N GLY A 15 -6.43 4.58 17.13
CA GLY A 15 -6.70 3.45 16.26
C GLY A 15 -6.81 2.13 16.99
N MET A 16 -5.86 1.83 17.86
CA MET A 16 -5.88 0.61 18.67
C MET A 16 -7.08 0.59 19.64
N LEU A 17 -7.43 1.73 20.24
CA LEU A 17 -8.61 1.88 21.09
C LEU A 17 -9.91 1.63 20.31
N THR A 18 -10.08 2.29 19.17
CA THR A 18 -11.30 2.18 18.34
C THR A 18 -11.42 0.80 17.69
N PHE A 19 -10.30 0.15 17.38
CA PHE A 19 -10.28 -1.24 16.93
C PHE A 19 -10.69 -2.22 18.04
N GLY A 20 -10.58 -1.80 19.32
CA GLY A 20 -11.00 -2.59 20.48
C GLY A 20 -9.89 -3.45 21.09
N LEU A 21 -8.62 -3.07 20.89
CA LEU A 21 -7.49 -3.74 21.52
C LEU A 21 -7.40 -3.32 23.00
N ARG A 22 -7.50 -4.28 23.91
CA ARG A 22 -7.56 -4.01 25.36
C ARG A 22 -6.21 -3.62 25.93
N ILE A 23 -5.12 -3.98 25.25
CA ILE A 23 -3.76 -3.64 25.69
C ILE A 23 -3.36 -2.18 25.41
N THR A 24 -4.16 -1.44 24.65
CA THR A 24 -3.86 -0.06 24.25
C THR A 24 -3.54 0.92 25.40
N PRO A 25 -4.24 0.87 26.56
CA PRO A 25 -3.92 1.74 27.69
C PRO A 25 -2.50 1.51 28.24
N ILE A 26 -1.99 0.28 28.19
CA ILE A 26 -0.64 -0.06 28.67
C ILE A 26 0.42 0.59 27.77
N PHE A 27 0.27 0.47 26.45
CA PHE A 27 1.18 1.14 25.50
C PHE A 27 1.12 2.67 25.60
N THR A 28 -0.07 3.22 25.83
CA THR A 28 -0.26 4.67 26.02
C THR A 28 0.43 5.17 27.28
N ALA A 29 0.33 4.41 28.38
CA ALA A 29 1.01 4.73 29.64
C ALA A 29 2.54 4.64 29.51
N LEU A 30 3.06 3.59 28.87
CA LEU A 30 4.50 3.43 28.59
C LEU A 30 5.04 4.58 27.71
N LEU A 31 4.26 5.01 26.71
CA LEU A 31 4.61 6.13 25.87
C LEU A 31 4.63 7.45 26.66
N GLY A 32 3.61 7.72 27.47
CA GLY A 32 3.55 8.89 28.34
C GLY A 32 4.75 8.96 29.29
N PHE A 33 5.13 7.81 29.87
CA PHE A 33 6.32 7.67 30.71
C PHE A 33 7.62 8.01 29.94
N CYS A 34 7.80 7.47 28.73
CA CYS A 34 8.94 7.78 27.88
C CYS A 34 9.04 9.27 27.55
N LEU A 35 7.92 9.92 27.19
CA LEU A 35 7.88 11.36 26.90
C LEU A 35 8.23 12.19 28.13
N ALA A 36 7.76 11.79 29.31
CA ALA A 36 8.10 12.45 30.58
C ALA A 36 9.61 12.35 30.88
N VAL A 37 10.21 11.16 30.76
CA VAL A 37 11.66 10.94 30.96
C VAL A 37 12.48 11.73 29.92
N TRP A 38 11.99 11.83 28.68
CA TRP A 38 12.67 12.55 27.60
C TRP A 38 12.73 14.07 27.81
N ARG A 39 11.88 14.63 28.68
CA ARG A 39 11.90 16.07 29.02
C ARG A 39 13.11 16.46 29.88
N PHE A 40 13.71 15.53 30.63
CA PHE A 40 14.81 15.82 31.55
C PHE A 40 16.19 15.69 30.88
N ARG A 41 16.81 16.82 30.46
CA ARG A 41 18.04 16.86 29.65
C ARG A 41 19.28 16.19 30.27
N ARG A 42 19.38 16.13 31.60
CA ARG A 42 20.55 15.58 32.32
C ARG A 42 20.59 14.05 32.42
N LEU A 43 19.51 13.34 32.11
CA LEU A 43 19.38 11.91 32.36
C LEU A 43 19.63 11.05 31.11
N ARG A 44 20.80 11.20 30.47
CA ARG A 44 21.11 10.51 29.20
C ARG A 44 21.03 8.97 29.35
N LEU A 45 21.59 8.40 30.43
CA LEU A 45 21.58 6.96 30.67
C LEU A 45 20.16 6.43 30.97
N VAL A 46 19.39 7.14 31.80
CA VAL A 46 18.01 6.75 32.16
C VAL A 46 17.11 6.75 30.92
N ARG A 47 17.31 7.67 29.97
CA ARG A 47 16.57 7.68 28.69
C ARG A 47 16.84 6.41 27.87
N TRP A 48 18.10 5.98 27.79
CA TRP A 48 18.45 4.77 27.06
C TRP A 48 17.91 3.52 27.75
N ILE A 49 18.00 3.44 29.08
CA ILE A 49 17.42 2.33 29.84
C ILE A 49 15.89 2.30 29.69
N ALA A 50 15.21 3.43 29.83
CA ALA A 50 13.76 3.52 29.65
C ALA A 50 13.35 3.12 28.22
N LEU A 51 14.08 3.57 27.20
CA LEU A 51 13.84 3.19 25.81
C LEU A 51 14.03 1.68 25.60
N LEU A 52 15.11 1.10 26.13
CA LEU A 52 15.37 -0.34 26.05
C LEU A 52 14.30 -1.15 26.79
N LEU A 53 13.85 -0.71 27.96
CA LEU A 53 12.76 -1.36 28.69
C LEU A 53 11.44 -1.30 27.92
N VAL A 54 11.12 -0.18 27.28
CA VAL A 54 9.93 -0.08 26.43
C VAL A 54 10.06 -0.94 25.18
N ILE A 55 11.23 -0.99 24.54
CA ILE A 55 11.48 -1.89 23.41
C ILE A 55 11.34 -3.35 23.86
N ALA A 56 11.95 -3.74 24.97
CA ALA A 56 11.87 -5.09 25.52
C ALA A 56 10.44 -5.45 25.92
N ALA A 57 9.72 -4.57 26.61
CA ALA A 57 8.32 -4.76 26.96
C ALA A 57 7.42 -4.84 25.72
N THR A 58 7.73 -4.07 24.66
CA THR A 58 7.02 -4.14 23.38
C THR A 58 7.31 -5.46 22.67
N ILE A 59 8.56 -5.91 22.63
CA ILE A 59 8.97 -7.18 22.00
C ILE A 59 8.43 -8.38 22.77
N LEU A 60 8.48 -8.38 24.10
CA LEU A 60 7.99 -9.48 24.93
C LEU A 60 6.45 -9.46 25.01
N GLY A 61 5.87 -8.27 25.08
CA GLY A 61 4.44 -8.03 25.16
C GLY A 61 3.73 -8.05 23.81
N TRP A 62 4.44 -8.15 22.68
CA TRP A 62 3.84 -8.09 21.33
C TRP A 62 2.73 -9.14 21.17
N TYR A 63 2.92 -10.31 21.78
CA TYR A 63 2.05 -11.47 21.66
C TYR A 63 0.56 -11.20 21.92
N VAL A 64 0.23 -10.47 22.99
CA VAL A 64 -1.16 -10.18 23.36
C VAL A 64 -1.88 -9.33 22.31
N PRO A 65 -1.34 -8.17 21.86
CA PRO A 65 -1.91 -7.39 20.77
C PRO A 65 -2.08 -8.20 19.47
N PHE A 66 -1.17 -9.12 19.15
CA PHE A 66 -1.31 -9.97 17.96
C PHE A 66 -2.52 -10.90 18.05
N HIS A 67 -2.72 -11.51 19.22
CA HIS A 67 -3.86 -12.38 19.44
C HIS A 67 -5.18 -11.60 19.42
N GLU A 68 -5.24 -10.47 20.12
CA GLU A 68 -6.42 -9.60 20.11
C GLU A 68 -6.73 -9.06 18.72
N TYR A 69 -5.72 -8.66 17.95
CA TYR A 69 -5.88 -8.25 16.56
C TYR A 69 -6.45 -9.37 15.71
N ALA A 70 -5.88 -10.57 15.78
CA ALA A 70 -6.35 -11.71 15.00
C ALA A 70 -7.80 -12.08 15.34
N ASP A 71 -8.14 -12.15 16.62
CA ASP A 71 -9.50 -12.46 17.09
C ASP A 71 -10.49 -11.38 16.64
N ARG A 72 -10.07 -10.11 16.70
CA ARG A 72 -10.89 -8.98 16.26
C ARG A 72 -11.12 -8.98 14.75
N VAL A 73 -10.08 -9.20 13.95
CA VAL A 73 -10.21 -9.34 12.50
C VAL A 73 -11.13 -10.51 12.15
N GLU A 74 -11.00 -11.65 12.84
CA GLU A 74 -11.84 -12.82 12.59
C GLU A 74 -13.31 -12.56 12.94
N TYR A 75 -13.57 -11.93 14.08
CA TYR A 75 -14.90 -11.47 14.47
C TYR A 75 -15.51 -10.54 13.42
N LEU A 76 -14.80 -9.48 13.02
CA LEU A 76 -15.29 -8.53 12.02
C LEU A 76 -15.46 -9.19 10.65
N SER A 77 -14.59 -10.13 10.28
CA SER A 77 -14.67 -10.88 9.02
C SER A 77 -15.92 -11.75 8.96
N ARG A 78 -16.33 -12.36 10.09
CA ARG A 78 -17.61 -13.08 10.19
C ARG A 78 -18.79 -12.11 10.09
N LYS A 79 -18.75 -11.01 10.85
CA LYS A 79 -19.79 -9.98 10.86
C LYS A 79 -20.05 -9.37 9.47
N LYS A 80 -18.99 -9.19 8.65
CA LYS A 80 -19.08 -8.77 7.23
C LYS A 80 -20.03 -9.65 6.41
N ILE A 81 -20.17 -10.93 6.72
CA ILE A 81 -21.05 -11.85 5.99
C ILE A 81 -22.51 -11.46 6.19
N GLU A 82 -22.88 -10.99 7.39
CA GLU A 82 -24.22 -10.50 7.74
C GLU A 82 -24.58 -9.19 7.03
N GLY A 83 -23.56 -8.42 6.60
CA GLY A 83 -23.71 -7.26 5.72
C GLY A 83 -23.05 -5.99 6.29
N PRO A 84 -22.72 -4.99 5.43
CA PRO A 84 -22.04 -3.77 5.87
C PRO A 84 -22.80 -2.97 6.94
N ASN A 85 -24.14 -3.06 6.94
CA ASN A 85 -24.99 -2.28 7.83
C ASN A 85 -24.98 -2.74 9.29
N THR A 86 -24.44 -3.93 9.58
CA THR A 86 -24.35 -4.44 10.96
C THR A 86 -23.20 -3.80 11.75
N PHE A 87 -22.30 -3.08 11.08
CA PHE A 87 -21.13 -2.45 11.69
C PHE A 87 -21.50 -1.15 12.39
N SER A 88 -21.11 -1.04 13.65
CA SER A 88 -21.21 0.19 14.42
C SER A 88 -20.19 1.22 13.95
N THR A 89 -20.47 2.50 14.22
CA THR A 89 -19.57 3.61 13.90
C THR A 89 -18.16 3.43 14.49
N ILE A 90 -18.06 2.86 15.70
CA ILE A 90 -16.77 2.60 16.36
C ILE A 90 -15.98 1.53 15.60
N GLU A 91 -16.64 0.46 15.15
CA GLU A 91 -16.00 -0.58 14.34
C GLU A 91 -15.53 -0.03 12.99
N LEU A 92 -16.35 0.80 12.33
CA LEU A 92 -15.96 1.48 11.10
C LEU A 92 -14.74 2.38 11.33
N ALA A 93 -14.72 3.18 12.41
CA ALA A 93 -13.56 4.00 12.77
C ALA A 93 -12.30 3.16 13.06
N GLY A 94 -12.45 2.01 13.70
CA GLY A 94 -11.36 1.06 13.92
C GLY A 94 -10.76 0.53 12.61
N ILE A 95 -11.61 0.08 11.67
CA ILE A 95 -11.17 -0.39 10.35
C ILE A 95 -10.54 0.76 9.56
N TRP A 96 -11.12 1.96 9.63
CA TRP A 96 -10.58 3.15 8.96
C TRP A 96 -9.18 3.47 9.47
N THR A 97 -8.93 3.35 10.78
CA THR A 97 -7.60 3.60 11.33
C THR A 97 -6.59 2.51 10.95
N LEU A 98 -7.04 1.26 10.77
CA LEU A 98 -6.19 0.20 10.22
C LEU A 98 -5.65 0.57 8.82
N ASN A 99 -6.47 1.21 7.99
CA ASN A 99 -6.04 1.72 6.68
C ASN A 99 -4.96 2.79 6.79
N ILE A 100 -5.08 3.71 7.75
CA ILE A 100 -4.03 4.71 8.04
C ILE A 100 -2.73 4.01 8.46
N GLY A 101 -2.83 2.98 9.31
CA GLY A 101 -1.69 2.15 9.70
C GLY A 101 -1.03 1.47 8.50
N MET A 102 -1.82 0.87 7.61
CA MET A 102 -1.34 0.25 6.38
C MET A 102 -0.63 1.26 5.47
N ALA A 103 -1.20 2.45 5.28
CA ALA A 103 -0.58 3.49 4.48
C ALA A 103 0.73 4.00 5.09
N ALA A 104 0.76 4.23 6.41
CA ALA A 104 1.98 4.63 7.11
C ALA A 104 3.07 3.56 6.95
N GLY A 105 2.72 2.28 7.12
CA GLY A 105 3.62 1.15 6.89
C GLY A 105 4.15 1.14 5.46
N GLY A 106 3.25 1.19 4.46
CA GLY A 106 3.63 1.21 3.05
C GLY A 106 4.57 2.37 2.71
N TRP A 107 4.31 3.56 3.25
CA TRP A 107 5.16 4.73 3.04
C TRP A 107 6.55 4.54 3.64
N LEU A 108 6.63 4.04 4.88
CA LEU A 108 7.88 3.76 5.58
C LEU A 108 8.72 2.67 4.89
N ALA A 109 8.07 1.68 4.28
CA ALA A 109 8.74 0.66 3.48
C ALA A 109 9.09 1.08 2.04
N GLY A 110 8.77 2.31 1.65
CA GLY A 110 9.08 2.86 0.33
C GLY A 110 8.03 2.60 -0.75
N PHE A 111 6.90 1.95 -0.42
CA PHE A 111 5.74 1.75 -1.29
C PHE A 111 4.84 2.99 -1.33
N ARG A 112 5.40 4.12 -1.76
CA ARG A 112 4.74 5.44 -1.66
C ARG A 112 3.46 5.54 -2.48
N GLU A 113 3.41 4.92 -3.66
CA GLU A 113 2.24 4.94 -4.53
C GLU A 113 1.08 4.17 -3.88
N VAL A 114 1.35 2.96 -3.39
CA VAL A 114 0.37 2.12 -2.69
C VAL A 114 -0.15 2.82 -1.43
N ALA A 115 0.75 3.44 -0.67
CA ALA A 115 0.39 4.19 0.53
C ALA A 115 -0.52 5.39 0.21
N ALA A 116 -0.19 6.14 -0.85
CA ALA A 116 -1.02 7.25 -1.29
C ALA A 116 -2.36 6.77 -1.85
N GLU A 117 -2.41 5.67 -2.62
CA GLU A 117 -3.66 5.09 -3.10
C GLU A 117 -4.60 4.70 -1.96
N THR A 118 -4.04 4.03 -0.95
CA THR A 118 -4.74 3.60 0.27
C THR A 118 -5.27 4.80 1.06
N LEU A 119 -4.50 5.90 1.17
CA LEU A 119 -4.96 7.12 1.87
C LEU A 119 -6.03 7.88 1.08
N LEU A 120 -5.90 7.95 -0.24
CA LEU A 120 -6.85 8.68 -1.07
C LEU A 120 -8.22 8.02 -1.13
N LEU A 121 -8.34 6.73 -0.82
CA LEU A 121 -9.63 6.08 -0.57
C LEU A 121 -10.35 6.67 0.64
N ALA A 122 -9.63 7.11 1.67
CA ALA A 122 -10.21 7.66 2.89
C ALA A 122 -10.68 9.12 2.75
N ILE A 123 -10.40 9.76 1.61
CA ILE A 123 -10.66 11.19 1.39
C ILE A 123 -11.59 11.33 0.19
N PRO A 124 -12.77 11.98 0.33
CA PRO A 124 -13.64 12.27 -0.79
C PRO A 124 -12.88 13.00 -1.92
N GLY A 125 -13.21 12.69 -3.17
CA GLY A 125 -12.55 13.32 -4.29
C GLY A 125 -13.14 12.90 -5.63
N PRO A 126 -12.50 13.30 -6.74
CA PRO A 126 -12.99 12.98 -8.06
C PRO A 126 -12.90 11.47 -8.33
N ASN A 127 -13.83 10.98 -9.18
CA ASN A 127 -13.86 9.60 -9.64
C ASN A 127 -12.61 9.20 -10.44
N GLU A 128 -11.92 10.17 -11.04
CA GLU A 128 -10.62 9.98 -11.68
C GLU A 128 -9.55 10.82 -10.99
N ARG A 129 -8.41 10.21 -10.66
CA ARG A 129 -7.25 10.89 -10.09
C ARG A 129 -6.05 10.70 -10.99
N GLN A 130 -5.43 11.80 -11.41
CA GLN A 130 -4.31 11.78 -12.35
C GLN A 130 -2.95 11.68 -11.66
N TRP A 131 -2.07 10.89 -12.25
CA TRP A 131 -0.70 10.65 -11.81
C TRP A 131 0.24 10.85 -13.01
N ALA A 132 0.90 12.00 -13.05
CA ALA A 132 1.92 12.30 -14.05
C ALA A 132 3.24 11.64 -13.65
N SER A 133 3.40 10.35 -13.99
CA SER A 133 4.58 9.58 -13.60
C SER A 133 4.75 8.36 -14.51
N ASP A 134 6.01 8.04 -14.78
CA ASP A 134 6.44 6.85 -15.51
C ASP A 134 6.66 5.64 -14.59
N MET A 135 6.17 5.66 -13.35
CA MET A 135 6.25 4.52 -12.41
C MET A 135 5.91 3.16 -13.06
N PRO A 136 4.89 3.03 -13.95
CA PRO A 136 4.63 1.77 -14.65
C PRO A 136 5.84 1.19 -15.40
N MET A 137 6.74 2.03 -15.92
CA MET A 137 7.97 1.63 -16.61
C MET A 137 8.96 0.88 -15.71
N ARG A 138 8.81 0.94 -14.39
CA ARG A 138 9.65 0.15 -13.46
C ARG A 138 9.41 -1.35 -13.56
N SER A 139 8.27 -1.77 -14.12
CA SER A 139 7.99 -3.20 -14.30
C SER A 139 8.52 -3.73 -15.63
N PRO A 140 9.36 -4.78 -15.63
CA PRO A 140 9.70 -5.54 -16.84
C PRO A 140 8.47 -6.03 -17.62
N LYS A 141 7.35 -6.31 -16.92
CA LYS A 141 6.11 -6.77 -17.56
C LYS A 141 5.46 -5.66 -18.40
N VAL A 142 5.41 -4.44 -17.86
CA VAL A 142 4.90 -3.27 -18.59
C VAL A 142 5.82 -2.96 -19.79
N ARG A 143 7.14 -2.97 -19.57
CA ARG A 143 8.12 -2.69 -20.64
C ARG A 143 8.01 -3.67 -21.81
N ARG A 144 7.83 -4.97 -21.54
CA ARG A 144 7.58 -5.99 -22.58
C ARG A 144 6.32 -5.70 -23.39
N VAL A 145 5.22 -5.35 -22.73
CA VAL A 145 3.96 -4.98 -23.40
C VAL A 145 4.15 -3.75 -24.29
N LEU A 146 4.88 -2.74 -23.81
CA LEU A 146 5.16 -1.54 -24.61
C LEU A 146 6.08 -1.83 -25.80
N ALA A 147 7.08 -2.69 -25.64
CA ALA A 147 7.95 -3.13 -26.73
C ALA A 147 7.17 -3.92 -27.80
N GLU A 148 6.19 -4.74 -27.40
CA GLU A 148 5.24 -5.39 -28.32
C GLU A 148 4.38 -4.37 -29.08
N MET A 149 3.74 -3.45 -28.36
CA MET A 149 2.94 -2.37 -28.95
C MET A 149 3.74 -1.51 -29.94
N LEU A 150 4.99 -1.20 -29.63
CA LEU A 150 5.88 -0.45 -30.52
C LEU A 150 6.22 -1.25 -31.78
N ARG A 151 6.45 -2.57 -31.67
CA ARG A 151 6.67 -3.45 -32.84
C ARG A 151 5.44 -3.49 -33.75
N GLU A 152 4.23 -3.51 -33.18
CA GLU A 152 2.97 -3.42 -33.92
C GLU A 152 2.86 -2.08 -34.65
N ALA A 153 3.09 -0.96 -33.97
CA ALA A 153 3.12 0.38 -34.55
C ALA A 153 4.08 0.47 -35.75
N ARG A 154 5.32 -0.02 -35.60
CA ARG A 154 6.32 -0.02 -36.67
C ARG A 154 5.89 -0.81 -37.91
N ARG A 155 5.18 -1.92 -37.71
CA ARG A 155 4.67 -2.78 -38.82
C ARG A 155 3.45 -2.19 -39.51
N SER A 156 2.72 -1.29 -38.85
CA SER A 156 1.49 -0.71 -39.41
C SER A 156 1.73 0.22 -40.62
N GLY A 157 2.94 0.77 -40.75
CA GLY A 157 3.26 1.79 -41.75
C GLY A 157 2.65 3.18 -41.48
N GLN A 158 1.84 3.34 -40.43
CA GLN A 158 1.21 4.61 -40.07
C GLN A 158 2.20 5.56 -39.35
N THR A 159 1.96 6.86 -39.41
CA THR A 159 2.76 7.87 -38.67
C THR A 159 2.16 8.23 -37.32
N ASP A 160 0.85 8.04 -37.14
CA ASP A 160 0.16 8.06 -35.85
C ASP A 160 -0.64 6.76 -35.73
N TYR A 161 -0.24 5.91 -34.79
CA TYR A 161 -0.82 4.59 -34.59
C TYR A 161 -1.46 4.50 -33.21
N LYS A 162 -2.77 4.26 -33.18
CA LYS A 162 -3.50 4.00 -31.93
C LYS A 162 -3.12 2.64 -31.37
N LEU A 163 -2.49 2.64 -30.19
CA LEU A 163 -2.07 1.41 -29.52
C LEU A 163 -3.29 0.60 -29.08
N ARG A 164 -3.19 -0.73 -29.22
CA ARG A 164 -4.21 -1.66 -28.72
C ARG A 164 -4.35 -1.52 -27.20
N LYS A 165 -5.58 -1.59 -26.69
CA LYS A 165 -5.84 -1.70 -25.25
C LYS A 165 -5.29 -3.02 -24.72
N TYR A 166 -4.43 -2.96 -23.70
CA TYR A 166 -3.83 -4.16 -23.08
C TYR A 166 -4.08 -4.18 -21.58
N ARG A 167 -4.58 -5.31 -21.06
CA ARG A 167 -4.82 -5.50 -19.63
C ARG A 167 -3.72 -6.39 -19.03
N ILE A 168 -3.02 -5.87 -18.03
CA ILE A 168 -1.97 -6.57 -17.30
C ILE A 168 -2.54 -7.00 -15.95
N GLY A 169 -2.65 -8.32 -15.75
CA GLY A 169 -2.86 -8.92 -14.43
C GLY A 169 -1.54 -9.19 -13.73
N TRP A 170 -1.53 -9.23 -12.41
CA TRP A 170 -0.32 -9.48 -11.62
C TRP A 170 -0.45 -10.76 -10.80
N SER A 171 0.68 -11.47 -10.65
CA SER A 171 0.85 -12.46 -9.59
C SER A 171 1.76 -11.85 -8.54
N TYR A 172 1.30 -11.87 -7.29
CA TYR A 172 2.11 -11.38 -6.17
C TYR A 172 3.15 -12.43 -5.82
N ASN A 173 4.34 -12.29 -6.39
CA ASN A 173 5.50 -13.07 -5.98
C ASN A 173 6.51 -12.11 -5.32
N PRO A 174 6.79 -12.24 -4.00
CA PRO A 174 7.79 -11.41 -3.30
C PRO A 174 9.18 -11.45 -3.92
N ARG A 175 9.48 -12.52 -4.69
CA ARG A 175 10.75 -12.67 -5.41
C ARG A 175 10.78 -11.87 -6.72
N HIS A 176 9.63 -11.45 -7.26
CA HIS A 176 9.55 -10.68 -8.49
C HIS A 176 9.84 -9.20 -8.24
N GLU A 177 10.69 -8.63 -9.10
CA GLU A 177 11.29 -7.29 -8.93
C GLU A 177 10.33 -6.12 -9.16
N SER A 178 9.08 -6.40 -9.48
CA SER A 178 8.04 -5.39 -9.70
C SER A 178 6.94 -5.43 -8.64
N ILE A 179 7.18 -5.99 -7.45
CA ILE A 179 6.13 -6.10 -6.42
C ILE A 179 5.51 -4.75 -6.06
N ARG A 180 6.31 -3.68 -6.00
CA ARG A 180 5.81 -2.31 -5.80
C ARG A 180 4.83 -1.88 -6.91
N THR A 181 5.24 -2.04 -8.17
CA THR A 181 4.40 -1.74 -9.33
C THR A 181 3.19 -2.66 -9.41
N ALA A 182 3.33 -3.93 -9.01
CA ALA A 182 2.26 -4.90 -8.98
C ALA A 182 1.20 -4.56 -7.93
N LEU A 183 1.61 -4.12 -6.74
CA LEU A 183 0.69 -3.70 -5.69
C LEU A 183 -0.11 -2.45 -6.10
N ALA A 184 0.54 -1.47 -6.73
CA ALA A 184 -0.12 -0.23 -7.15
C ALA A 184 -0.99 -0.40 -8.42
N LEU A 185 -0.60 -1.30 -9.33
CA LEU A 185 -1.21 -1.38 -10.66
C LEU A 185 -2.08 -2.62 -10.88
N ASN A 186 -2.66 -3.27 -9.86
CA ASN A 186 -3.40 -4.53 -10.10
C ASN A 186 -4.93 -4.41 -10.05
N PRO A 187 -5.66 -4.69 -11.16
CA PRO A 187 -5.21 -4.92 -12.54
C PRO A 187 -4.95 -3.61 -13.31
N PHE A 188 -3.95 -3.59 -14.20
CA PHE A 188 -3.58 -2.40 -14.96
C PHE A 188 -4.12 -2.49 -16.38
N THR A 189 -4.58 -1.38 -16.94
CA THR A 189 -4.94 -1.30 -18.36
C THR A 189 -4.15 -0.19 -19.03
N ILE A 190 -3.45 -0.51 -20.12
CA ILE A 190 -2.65 0.43 -20.90
C ILE A 190 -3.35 0.73 -22.22
N THR A 191 -3.37 2.00 -22.57
CA THR A 191 -3.84 2.55 -23.86
C THR A 191 -2.92 3.69 -24.28
N GLY A 192 -2.96 4.11 -25.54
CA GLY A 192 -2.15 5.24 -25.97
C GLY A 192 -2.04 5.39 -27.48
N HIS A 193 -1.11 6.24 -27.89
CA HIS A 193 -0.74 6.49 -29.28
C HIS A 193 0.77 6.36 -29.45
N ALA A 194 1.21 5.84 -30.59
CA ALA A 194 2.60 5.89 -31.03
C ALA A 194 2.70 6.85 -32.21
N ILE A 195 3.47 7.92 -32.04
CA ILE A 195 3.63 8.99 -33.04
C ILE A 195 5.05 8.92 -33.59
N LYS A 196 5.20 8.79 -34.90
CA LYS A 196 6.48 8.72 -35.59
C LYS A 196 7.08 10.11 -35.75
N HIS A 197 8.34 10.24 -35.37
CA HIS A 197 9.17 11.45 -35.51
C HIS A 197 10.50 11.06 -36.16
N GLY A 198 10.60 11.19 -37.47
CA GLY A 198 11.74 10.68 -38.24
C GLY A 198 11.87 9.16 -38.07
N ASP A 199 13.04 8.70 -37.61
CA ASP A 199 13.30 7.28 -37.34
C ASP A 199 12.84 6.81 -35.95
N ARG A 200 12.43 7.75 -35.10
CA ARG A 200 12.01 7.48 -33.72
C ARG A 200 10.50 7.48 -33.59
N TRP A 201 10.01 6.87 -32.52
CA TRP A 201 8.60 6.91 -32.15
C TRP A 201 8.45 7.43 -30.72
N LEU A 202 7.47 8.32 -30.52
CA LEU A 202 7.02 8.77 -29.21
C LEU A 202 5.74 8.03 -28.84
N LEU A 203 5.80 7.21 -27.80
CA LEU A 203 4.61 6.59 -27.22
C LEU A 203 4.02 7.53 -26.18
N LYS A 204 2.79 8.02 -26.41
CA LYS A 204 1.99 8.75 -25.43
C LYS A 204 1.02 7.78 -24.77
N LEU A 205 1.21 7.54 -23.48
CA LEU A 205 0.60 6.41 -22.77
C LEU A 205 -0.35 6.89 -21.68
N ARG A 206 -1.48 6.18 -21.55
CA ARG A 206 -2.47 6.29 -20.48
C ARG A 206 -2.70 4.91 -19.87
N GLY A 207 -2.36 4.79 -18.61
CA GLY A 207 -2.60 3.62 -17.78
C GLY A 207 -3.74 3.85 -16.80
N THR A 208 -4.62 2.89 -16.60
CA THR A 208 -5.72 2.99 -15.63
C THR A 208 -5.78 1.79 -14.68
N VAL A 209 -6.04 2.08 -13.41
CA VAL A 209 -6.31 1.09 -12.35
C VAL A 209 -7.57 1.53 -11.63
N ARG A 210 -8.45 0.59 -11.31
CA ARG A 210 -9.59 0.86 -10.41
C ARG A 210 -9.12 0.58 -8.99
N ILE A 211 -9.10 1.62 -8.16
CA ILE A 211 -8.70 1.55 -6.76
C ILE A 211 -9.95 1.29 -5.93
N GLU A 212 -10.11 0.03 -5.53
CA GLU A 212 -11.20 -0.44 -4.67
C GLU A 212 -10.79 -1.74 -3.97
N TYR A 213 -11.36 -1.98 -2.80
CA TYR A 213 -11.19 -3.21 -2.03
C TYR A 213 -12.22 -4.27 -2.42
N SER A 214 -11.76 -5.51 -2.48
CA SER A 214 -12.61 -6.66 -2.78
C SER A 214 -13.27 -7.22 -1.53
N ARG A 215 -14.57 -7.55 -1.63
CA ARG A 215 -15.32 -8.23 -0.56
C ARG A 215 -14.70 -9.57 -0.12
N LYS A 216 -14.04 -10.28 -1.05
CA LYS A 216 -13.64 -11.69 -0.88
C LYS A 216 -12.13 -11.90 -0.67
N TYR A 217 -11.31 -10.88 -0.90
CA TYR A 217 -9.86 -11.07 -0.87
C TYR A 217 -9.31 -11.05 0.56
N LYS A 218 -8.42 -12.01 0.83
CA LYS A 218 -7.71 -12.13 2.11
C LYS A 218 -6.23 -12.34 1.81
N LEU A 219 -5.40 -11.46 2.35
CA LEU A 219 -3.95 -11.56 2.26
C LEU A 219 -3.41 -12.07 3.59
N MET A 220 -2.76 -13.24 3.57
CA MET A 220 -1.98 -13.69 4.72
C MET A 220 -0.67 -12.90 4.76
N LEU A 221 -0.38 -12.28 5.90
CA LEU A 221 0.90 -11.62 6.13
C LEU A 221 1.91 -12.69 6.56
N PHE A 222 1.81 -13.13 7.82
CA PHE A 222 2.64 -14.18 8.39
C PHE A 222 1.84 -15.09 9.31
N ARG A 223 2.48 -16.20 9.68
CA ARG A 223 2.06 -17.08 10.76
C ARG A 223 2.87 -16.73 12.00
N SER A 224 2.19 -16.44 13.11
CA SER A 224 2.84 -16.27 14.41
C SER A 224 3.57 -17.54 14.84
N LEU A 225 4.53 -17.42 15.76
CA LEU A 225 5.31 -18.54 16.31
C LEU A 225 4.42 -19.65 16.93
N ARG A 226 3.20 -19.34 17.34
CA ARG A 226 2.20 -20.30 17.86
C ARG A 226 1.14 -20.71 16.85
N GLY A 227 1.38 -20.46 15.57
CA GLY A 227 0.58 -21.01 14.48
C GLY A 227 -0.66 -20.22 14.08
N ARG A 228 -1.01 -19.10 14.74
CA ARG A 228 -2.10 -18.22 14.29
C ARG A 228 -1.71 -17.43 13.04
N LYS A 229 -2.62 -17.35 12.08
CA LYS A 229 -2.45 -16.61 10.82
C LYS A 229 -2.85 -15.16 11.02
N ILE A 230 -1.95 -14.23 10.73
CA ILE A 230 -2.28 -12.81 10.63
C ILE A 230 -2.71 -12.55 9.19
N VAL A 231 -3.93 -12.05 9.04
CA VAL A 231 -4.56 -11.85 7.74
C VAL A 231 -5.06 -10.42 7.66
N ILE A 232 -4.87 -9.79 6.51
CA ILE A 232 -5.60 -8.59 6.11
C ILE A 232 -6.78 -9.08 5.26
N ASP A 233 -8.00 -8.90 5.78
CA ASP A 233 -9.23 -9.15 5.02
C ASP A 233 -9.65 -7.85 4.33
N GLU A 234 -9.42 -7.74 3.02
CA GLU A 234 -9.82 -6.56 2.23
C GLU A 234 -11.32 -6.31 2.32
N GLY A 235 -12.11 -7.35 2.59
CA GLY A 235 -13.53 -7.21 2.75
C GLY A 235 -13.92 -6.33 3.93
N LEU A 236 -13.05 -6.14 4.94
CA LEU A 236 -13.30 -5.17 6.00
C LEU A 236 -13.24 -3.73 5.46
N PHE A 237 -12.30 -3.43 4.57
CA PHE A 237 -12.23 -2.13 3.92
C PHE A 237 -13.33 -1.96 2.88
N TRP A 238 -13.76 -3.03 2.22
CA TRP A 238 -14.96 -3.01 1.38
C TRP A 238 -16.20 -2.55 2.17
N VAL A 239 -16.36 -2.97 3.44
CA VAL A 239 -17.45 -2.46 4.31
C VAL A 239 -17.39 -0.93 4.44
N LEU A 240 -16.19 -0.34 4.56
CA LEU A 240 -16.04 1.12 4.59
C LEU A 240 -16.49 1.78 3.29
N GLN A 241 -16.27 1.15 2.13
CA GLN A 241 -16.74 1.65 0.83
C GLN A 241 -18.26 1.65 0.77
N GLU A 242 -18.88 0.52 1.13
CA GLU A 242 -20.35 0.38 1.13
C GLU A 242 -21.03 1.34 2.11
N ARG A 243 -20.32 1.71 3.18
CA ARG A 243 -20.82 2.65 4.21
C ARG A 243 -20.48 4.10 3.91
N GLY A 244 -19.85 4.42 2.79
CA GLY A 244 -19.50 5.79 2.40
C GLY A 244 -18.36 6.41 3.20
N TRP A 245 -17.55 5.59 3.87
CA TRP A 245 -16.33 6.03 4.57
C TRP A 245 -15.13 6.04 3.62
N PHE A 246 -15.12 5.13 2.63
CA PHE A 246 -14.15 5.09 1.55
C PHE A 246 -14.77 5.43 0.20
N PHE A 247 -13.97 6.05 -0.65
CA PHE A 247 -14.38 6.62 -1.93
C PHE A 247 -13.55 6.00 -3.06
N PRO A 248 -13.98 4.84 -3.60
CA PRO A 248 -13.34 4.20 -4.74
C PRO A 248 -13.17 5.17 -5.91
N TYR A 249 -12.06 5.05 -6.64
CA TYR A 249 -11.75 5.92 -7.78
C TYR A 249 -10.92 5.19 -8.82
N GLN A 250 -10.77 5.78 -10.00
CA GLN A 250 -9.87 5.34 -11.05
C GLN A 250 -8.56 6.14 -10.99
N ALA A 251 -7.45 5.47 -10.73
CA ALA A 251 -6.12 6.05 -10.86
C ALA A 251 -5.74 6.06 -12.35
N VAL A 252 -5.36 7.23 -12.87
CA VAL A 252 -4.99 7.45 -14.26
C VAL A 252 -3.53 7.89 -14.32
N TRP A 253 -2.66 7.01 -14.80
CA TRP A 253 -1.24 7.27 -14.99
C TRP A 253 -1.00 7.77 -16.43
N THR A 254 -0.35 8.90 -16.59
CA THR A 254 0.01 9.43 -17.90
C THR A 254 1.51 9.65 -18.00
N TRP A 255 2.13 9.08 -19.03
CA TRP A 255 3.56 9.24 -19.30
C TRP A 255 3.84 9.16 -20.80
N SER A 256 5.04 9.52 -21.20
CA SER A 256 5.52 9.34 -22.57
C SER A 256 6.88 8.68 -22.57
N VAL A 257 7.16 7.87 -23.58
CA VAL A 257 8.43 7.16 -23.72
C VAL A 257 8.86 7.15 -25.18
N TRP A 258 10.14 7.38 -25.43
CA TRP A 258 10.71 7.29 -26.77
C TRP A 258 11.10 5.85 -27.11
N SER A 259 11.07 5.51 -28.39
CA SER A 259 11.37 4.15 -28.87
C SER A 259 12.80 3.67 -28.64
N ASP A 260 13.72 4.59 -28.37
CA ASP A 260 15.12 4.37 -28.04
C ASP A 260 15.39 4.55 -26.53
N ASP A 261 14.34 4.61 -25.70
CA ASP A 261 14.50 4.60 -24.26
C ASP A 261 15.19 3.29 -23.83
N PRO A 262 16.36 3.33 -23.16
CA PRO A 262 17.13 2.13 -22.82
C PRO A 262 16.34 1.11 -22.00
N ARG A 263 15.30 1.54 -21.28
CA ARG A 263 14.44 0.66 -20.49
C ARG A 263 13.64 -0.29 -21.39
N LEU A 264 13.31 0.10 -22.62
CA LEU A 264 12.59 -0.74 -23.58
C LEU A 264 13.49 -1.80 -24.23
N GLU A 265 14.81 -1.64 -24.16
CA GLU A 265 15.79 -2.62 -24.64
C GLU A 265 16.18 -3.61 -23.53
N ASP A 266 16.37 -3.10 -22.32
CA ASP A 266 16.70 -3.90 -21.15
C ASP A 266 15.44 -4.49 -20.49
N LEU A 267 14.76 -5.39 -21.20
CA LEU A 267 13.51 -6.01 -20.77
C LEU A 267 13.67 -6.97 -19.58
N ASN A 268 14.90 -7.34 -19.24
CA ASN A 268 15.24 -8.27 -18.16
C ASN A 268 15.95 -7.59 -16.98
N SER A 269 16.19 -6.27 -17.03
CA SER A 269 16.85 -5.57 -15.91
C SER A 269 16.12 -5.81 -14.62
N VAL A 270 16.90 -6.37 -13.70
CA VAL A 270 16.51 -6.63 -12.34
C VAL A 270 16.53 -5.33 -11.56
N TYR A 271 15.36 -4.83 -11.17
CA TYR A 271 15.29 -3.76 -10.17
C TYR A 271 15.82 -4.31 -8.84
N ARG A 272 17.04 -3.89 -8.47
CA ARG A 272 17.77 -4.33 -7.26
C ARG A 272 17.32 -3.55 -6.00
N GLY A 273 16.02 -3.44 -5.77
CA GLY A 273 15.48 -2.87 -4.54
C GLY A 273 15.59 -3.83 -3.35
N TRP A 274 16.79 -4.25 -2.95
CA TRP A 274 16.97 -5.21 -1.84
C TRP A 274 16.39 -4.70 -0.53
N LEU A 275 16.47 -3.38 -0.29
CA LEU A 275 15.85 -2.74 0.88
C LEU A 275 14.32 -2.84 0.84
N GLU A 276 13.69 -2.64 -0.32
CA GLU A 276 12.23 -2.77 -0.48
C GLU A 276 11.80 -4.24 -0.30
N LYS A 277 12.60 -5.20 -0.78
CA LYS A 277 12.37 -6.63 -0.55
C LYS A 277 12.50 -6.99 0.93
N LEU A 278 13.54 -6.51 1.61
CA LEU A 278 13.76 -6.72 3.04
C LEU A 278 12.63 -6.09 3.87
N LEU A 279 12.22 -4.86 3.55
CA LEU A 279 11.14 -4.16 4.23
C LEU A 279 9.78 -4.81 3.97
N PHE A 280 9.54 -5.34 2.77
CA PHE A 280 8.39 -6.21 2.51
C PHE A 280 8.41 -7.43 3.44
N TRP A 281 9.53 -8.16 3.54
CA TRP A 281 9.66 -9.31 4.44
C TRP A 281 9.64 -8.97 5.95
N LEU A 282 9.92 -7.73 6.33
CA LEU A 282 9.83 -7.27 7.73
C LEU A 282 8.43 -6.77 8.08
N MET A 283 7.63 -6.41 7.08
CA MET A 283 6.25 -5.95 7.25
C MET A 283 5.20 -7.06 7.05
N PHE A 284 5.56 -8.12 6.33
CA PHE A 284 4.72 -9.27 6.02
C PHE A 284 5.33 -10.54 6.57
#